data_AF-A0A850DYQ4-F1
#
_entry.id   AF-A0A850DYQ4-F1
#
_cell.length_a   1.000
_cell.length_b   1.000
_cell.length_c   1.000
_cell.angle_alpha   90.00
_cell.angle_beta   90.00
_cell.angle_gamma   90.00
#
_symmetry.space_group_name_H-M   'P 1'
#
loop_
_entity.id
_entity.type
_entity.pdbx_description
1 polymer ?
#
loop_
_entity_poly.entity_id
_entity_poly.type
_entity_poly.pdbx_seq_one_letter_code
_entity_poly.pdbx_strand_id
1 'polypeptide(L)'
;MRGLLCQVVDPARVRRALWIAGAVAAVVLCTLVALHLANGWAGPGGLRPGLVVAAVTISAFLLTYGCCPTAREAGPELRINGRQVRPDVAMAVRWEVRPYLDRVRRPVHPEHREAILNDVPLLQRGLVRRLTRLAPLLLAVAIGAAVVLTTGRAQVFAVLWPFVYLFTLPAMVLRIGRSERARRDALATPPAASEQRPQWRRDPSGSKLGLPGE
;
A
#
# COMPACT_ATOMS: atom_id res chain seq x y z
N MET A 1 6.95 12.42 -2.68
CA MET A 1 6.83 11.12 -1.97
C MET A 1 7.03 11.22 -0.46
N ARG A 2 8.06 11.93 0.05
CA ARG A 2 8.30 12.07 1.51
C ARG A 2 7.07 12.57 2.31
N GLY A 3 6.32 13.55 1.78
CA GLY A 3 5.10 14.06 2.44
C GLY A 3 3.96 13.04 2.57
N LEU A 4 3.74 12.20 1.56
CA LEU A 4 2.72 11.13 1.59
C LEU A 4 3.09 10.00 2.56
N LEU A 5 4.37 9.66 2.68
CA LEU A 5 4.82 8.62 3.60
C LEU A 5 4.55 8.99 5.07
N CYS A 6 4.86 10.22 5.48
CA CYS A 6 4.62 10.70 6.85
C CYS A 6 3.12 10.85 7.21
N GLN A 7 2.25 10.96 6.20
CA GLN A 7 0.80 11.02 6.39
C GLN A 7 0.18 9.63 6.60
N VAL A 8 0.79 8.58 6.03
CA VAL A 8 0.27 7.21 6.06
C VAL A 8 0.92 6.36 7.15
N VAL A 9 2.19 6.62 7.43
CA VAL A 9 3.02 5.85 8.35
C VAL A 9 3.33 6.70 9.57
N ASP A 10 3.09 6.15 10.77
CA ASP A 10 3.40 6.82 12.01
C ASP A 10 4.88 6.60 12.37
N PRO A 11 5.73 7.65 12.40
CA PRO A 11 7.16 7.50 12.66
C PRO A 11 7.45 6.92 14.06
N ALA A 12 6.58 7.15 15.05
CA ALA A 12 6.74 6.58 16.38
C ALA A 12 6.44 5.07 16.38
N ARG A 13 5.45 4.63 15.59
CA ARG A 13 5.16 3.19 15.41
C ARG A 13 6.25 2.50 14.58
N VAL A 14 6.81 3.15 13.57
CA VAL A 14 7.97 2.62 12.83
C VAL A 14 9.17 2.46 13.73
N ARG A 15 9.49 3.46 14.56
CA ARG A 15 10.60 3.38 15.50
C ARG A 15 10.41 2.21 16.48
N ARG A 16 9.20 2.03 17.02
CA ARG A 16 8.86 0.88 17.86
C ARG A 16 9.01 -0.45 17.10
N ALA A 17 8.50 -0.54 15.88
CA ALA A 17 8.64 -1.72 15.04
C ALA A 17 10.12 -2.07 14.76
N LEU A 18 10.97 -1.07 14.51
CA LEU A 18 12.41 -1.26 14.33
C LEU A 18 13.09 -1.77 15.60
N TRP A 19 12.73 -1.24 16.76
CA TRP A 19 13.26 -1.72 18.05
C TRP A 19 12.85 -3.17 18.32
N ILE A 20 11.58 -3.52 18.12
CA ILE A 20 11.08 -4.89 18.30
C ILE A 20 11.77 -5.84 17.32
N ALA A 21 11.80 -5.50 16.04
CA ALA A 21 12.46 -6.30 15.01
C ALA A 21 13.97 -6.45 15.28
N GLY A 22 14.63 -5.39 15.73
CA GLY A 22 16.05 -5.41 16.11
C GLY A 22 16.33 -6.33 17.29
N ALA A 23 15.50 -6.28 18.34
CA ALA A 23 15.63 -7.18 19.49
C ALA A 23 15.45 -8.64 19.09
N VAL A 24 14.44 -8.95 18.28
CA VAL A 24 14.23 -10.31 17.75
C VAL A 24 15.42 -10.76 16.89
N ALA A 25 15.93 -9.89 16.02
CA ALA A 25 17.08 -10.20 15.18
C ALA A 25 18.33 -10.49 16.01
N ALA A 26 18.58 -9.75 17.10
CA ALA A 26 19.69 -10.01 18.01
C ALA A 26 19.57 -11.39 18.68
N VAL A 27 18.38 -11.73 19.19
CA VAL A 27 18.12 -13.06 19.80
C VAL A 27 18.32 -14.18 18.78
N VAL A 28 17.77 -14.02 17.57
CA VAL A 28 17.93 -14.98 16.47
C VAL A 28 19.40 -15.15 16.10
N LEU A 29 20.14 -14.05 15.95
CA LEU A 29 21.56 -14.08 15.63
C LEU A 29 22.36 -14.85 16.68
N CYS A 30 22.20 -14.52 17.97
CA CYS A 30 22.89 -15.20 19.07
C CYS A 30 22.56 -16.70 19.08
N THR A 31 21.30 -17.06 18.87
CA THR A 31 20.85 -18.46 18.83
C THR A 31 21.46 -19.22 17.65
N LEU A 32 21.46 -18.62 16.46
CA LEU A 32 22.01 -19.25 15.25
C LEU A 32 23.53 -19.43 15.33
N VAL A 33 24.24 -18.47 15.91
CA VAL A 33 25.69 -18.56 16.16
C VAL A 33 25.98 -19.68 17.16
N ALA A 34 25.28 -19.73 18.30
CA ALA A 34 25.44 -20.79 19.28
C ALA A 34 25.15 -22.17 18.68
N LEU A 35 24.07 -22.30 17.90
CA LEU A 35 23.71 -23.53 17.19
C LEU A 35 24.78 -23.94 16.17
N HIS A 36 25.38 -22.97 15.48
CA HIS A 36 26.46 -23.23 14.52
C HIS A 36 27.73 -23.72 15.22
N LEU A 37 28.12 -23.09 16.33
CA LEU A 37 29.26 -23.51 17.13
C LEU A 37 29.08 -24.92 17.73
N ALA A 38 27.85 -25.28 18.11
CA ALA A 38 27.55 -26.60 18.66
C ALA A 38 27.52 -27.71 17.60
N ASN A 39 26.90 -27.46 16.44
CA ASN A 39 26.49 -28.53 15.52
C ASN A 39 26.99 -28.36 14.07
N GLY A 40 27.66 -27.25 13.73
CA GLY A 40 28.17 -27.00 12.37
C GLY A 40 27.08 -26.91 11.27
N TRP A 41 25.81 -26.69 11.64
CA TRP A 41 24.65 -26.89 10.75
C TRP A 41 24.66 -26.01 9.49
N ALA A 42 25.28 -24.83 9.52
CA ALA A 42 25.32 -23.89 8.41
C ALA A 42 26.36 -24.26 7.32
N GLY A 43 27.03 -25.41 7.48
CA GLY A 43 27.96 -25.99 6.51
C GLY A 43 29.43 -25.65 6.77
N PRO A 44 30.35 -26.39 6.13
CA PRO A 44 31.79 -26.17 6.26
C PRO A 44 32.28 -24.99 5.40
N GLY A 45 33.34 -24.31 5.86
CA GLY A 45 34.02 -23.23 5.15
C GLY A 45 33.92 -21.86 5.84
N GLY A 46 34.75 -20.90 5.42
CA GLY A 46 34.86 -19.59 6.10
C GLY A 46 33.66 -18.66 5.91
N LEU A 47 33.19 -18.46 4.67
CA LEU A 47 32.18 -17.43 4.35
C LEU A 47 30.73 -17.93 4.36
N ARG A 48 30.51 -19.20 3.98
CA ARG A 48 29.18 -19.81 3.86
C ARG A 48 28.34 -19.73 5.16
N PRO A 49 28.85 -20.12 6.34
CA PRO A 49 28.05 -20.08 7.56
C PRO A 49 27.67 -18.66 7.95
N GLY A 50 28.60 -17.70 7.78
CA GLY A 50 28.32 -16.29 8.01
C GLY A 50 27.18 -15.75 7.13
N LEU A 51 27.18 -16.10 5.84
CA LEU A 51 26.12 -15.70 4.90
C LEU A 51 24.77 -16.31 5.26
N VAL A 52 24.72 -17.60 5.63
CA VAL A 52 23.48 -18.28 6.02
C VAL A 52 22.92 -17.65 7.29
N VAL A 53 23.74 -17.46 8.32
CA VAL A 53 23.34 -16.83 9.59
C VAL A 53 22.84 -15.41 9.35
N ALA A 54 23.55 -14.62 8.54
CA ALA A 54 23.15 -13.25 8.20
C ALA A 54 21.80 -13.24 7.45
N ALA A 55 21.64 -14.09 6.44
CA ALA A 55 20.41 -14.15 5.64
C ALA A 55 19.19 -14.55 6.49
N VAL A 56 19.31 -15.56 7.35
CA VAL A 56 18.21 -15.98 8.24
C VAL A 56 17.89 -14.87 9.25
N THR A 57 18.91 -14.21 9.79
CA THR A 57 18.73 -13.08 10.72
C THR A 57 18.01 -11.91 10.05
N ILE A 58 18.41 -11.53 8.82
CA ILE A 58 17.75 -10.48 8.03
C ILE A 58 16.30 -10.87 7.72
N SER A 59 16.05 -12.14 7.36
CA SER A 59 14.70 -12.65 7.11
C SER A 59 13.82 -12.52 8.36
N ALA A 60 14.32 -12.93 9.54
CA ALA A 60 13.59 -12.80 10.80
C ALA A 60 13.31 -11.34 11.17
N PHE A 61 14.29 -10.44 10.97
CA PHE A 61 14.12 -9.00 11.16
C PHE A 61 12.98 -8.45 10.29
N LEU A 62 13.03 -8.72 8.98
CA LEU A 62 12.05 -8.22 8.01
C LEU A 62 10.66 -8.80 8.25
N LEU A 63 10.56 -10.07 8.62
CA LEU A 63 9.29 -10.72 8.95
C LEU A 63 8.67 -10.09 10.19
N THR A 64 9.46 -9.91 11.25
CA THR A 64 9.02 -9.27 12.50
C THR A 64 8.57 -7.82 12.25
N TYR A 65 9.37 -7.07 11.48
CA TYR A 65 9.03 -5.71 11.09
C TYR A 65 7.71 -5.66 10.29
N GLY A 66 7.53 -6.56 9.32
CA GLY A 66 6.32 -6.64 8.49
C GLY A 66 5.05 -7.06 9.25
N CYS A 67 5.21 -7.72 10.40
CA CYS A 67 4.12 -8.07 11.31
C CYS A 67 3.71 -6.90 12.23
N CYS A 68 4.57 -5.90 12.42
CA CYS A 68 4.28 -4.76 13.29
C CYS A 68 3.35 -3.74 12.62
N PRO A 69 2.30 -3.24 13.31
CA PRO A 69 1.40 -2.24 12.77
C PRO A 69 2.07 -0.86 12.71
N THR A 70 2.54 -0.46 11.53
CA THR A 70 3.19 0.84 11.28
C THR A 70 2.27 1.91 10.72
N ALA A 71 1.03 1.56 10.38
CA ALA A 71 0.06 2.47 9.79
C ALA A 71 -0.45 3.50 10.81
N ARG A 72 -0.55 4.76 10.36
CA ARG A 72 -1.24 5.83 11.07
C ARG A 72 -2.74 5.67 10.90
N GLU A 73 -3.50 5.83 11.98
CA GLU A 73 -4.96 5.77 11.95
C GLU A 73 -5.53 6.82 10.98
N ALA A 74 -6.62 6.47 10.30
CA ALA A 74 -7.31 7.38 9.41
C ALA A 74 -8.04 8.42 10.26
N GLY A 75 -7.69 9.70 10.10
CA GLY A 75 -8.37 10.79 10.80
C GLY A 75 -9.81 10.97 10.30
N PRO A 76 -10.64 11.72 11.06
CA PRO A 76 -12.06 11.95 10.77
C PRO A 76 -12.30 12.65 9.42
N GLU A 77 -11.28 13.26 8.82
CA GLU A 77 -11.32 13.92 7.52
C GLU A 77 -11.56 12.98 6.32
N LEU A 78 -11.50 11.65 6.50
CA LEU A 78 -11.70 10.66 5.43
C LEU A 78 -13.12 10.07 5.43
N ARG A 79 -14.12 10.94 5.54
CA ARG A 79 -15.55 10.59 5.43
C ARG A 79 -16.06 10.96 4.04
N ILE A 80 -16.63 9.99 3.33
CA ILE A 80 -17.42 10.26 2.12
C ILE A 80 -18.89 10.22 2.55
N ASN A 81 -19.62 11.33 2.38
CA ASN A 81 -21.04 11.45 2.75
C ASN A 81 -21.33 11.07 4.22
N GLY A 82 -20.49 11.50 5.16
CA GLY A 82 -20.66 11.23 6.60
C GLY A 82 -20.38 9.79 7.03
N ARG A 83 -20.18 8.84 6.10
CA ARG A 83 -19.76 7.47 6.40
C ARG A 83 -18.25 7.38 6.41
N GLN A 84 -17.70 6.70 7.41
CA GLN A 84 -16.29 6.38 7.48
C GLN A 84 -15.98 5.31 6.43
N VAL A 85 -15.56 5.73 5.23
CA VAL A 85 -15.03 4.80 4.24
C VAL A 85 -13.64 4.46 4.72
N ARG A 86 -13.42 3.23 5.19
CA ARG A 86 -12.07 2.73 5.54
C ARG A 86 -11.15 2.92 4.32
N PRO A 87 -10.28 3.94 4.31
CA PRO A 87 -9.37 4.22 3.19
C PRO A 87 -8.40 3.07 2.94
N ASP A 88 -8.25 2.24 3.96
CA ASP A 88 -7.36 1.12 4.08
C ASP A 88 -7.76 -0.11 3.26
N VAL A 89 -8.94 -0.11 2.65
CA VAL A 89 -9.43 -1.21 1.80
C VAL A 89 -9.74 -0.75 0.37
N ALA A 90 -9.78 0.56 0.11
CA ALA A 90 -10.07 1.13 -1.21
C ALA A 90 -8.90 0.93 -2.20
N MET A 91 -8.77 -0.29 -2.72
CA MET A 91 -7.80 -0.68 -3.75
C MET A 91 -8.33 -0.44 -5.18
N ALA A 92 -9.56 0.06 -5.28
CA ALA A 92 -10.24 0.39 -6.51
C ALA A 92 -10.65 1.86 -6.47
N VAL A 93 -10.65 2.48 -7.64
CA VAL A 93 -11.20 3.81 -7.89
C VAL A 93 -12.50 3.65 -8.67
N ARG A 94 -13.33 4.68 -8.71
CA ARG A 94 -14.51 4.69 -9.59
C ARG A 94 -14.10 4.39 -11.03
N TRP A 95 -15.02 3.78 -11.78
CA TRP A 95 -14.75 3.37 -13.16
C TRP A 95 -14.35 4.55 -14.05
N GLU A 96 -14.87 5.75 -13.78
CA GLU A 96 -14.54 7.02 -14.47
C GLU A 96 -13.09 7.46 -14.26
N VAL A 97 -12.50 7.15 -13.09
CA VAL A 97 -11.12 7.55 -12.74
C VAL A 97 -10.09 6.56 -13.30
N ARG A 98 -10.50 5.30 -13.49
CA ARG A 98 -9.61 4.20 -13.92
C ARG A 98 -8.80 4.50 -15.20
N PRO A 99 -9.37 5.08 -16.27
CA PRO A 99 -8.63 5.38 -17.50
C PRO A 99 -7.47 6.37 -17.31
N TYR A 100 -7.53 7.23 -16.30
CA TYR A 100 -6.46 8.19 -15.99
C TYR A 100 -5.26 7.55 -15.27
N LEU A 101 -5.42 6.32 -14.78
CA LEU A 101 -4.37 5.57 -14.09
C LEU A 101 -3.63 4.59 -15.01
N ASP A 102 -3.96 4.59 -16.30
CA ASP A 102 -3.34 3.73 -17.29
C ASP A 102 -1.88 4.12 -17.60
N ARG A 103 -1.18 3.23 -18.31
CA ARG A 103 0.19 3.50 -18.76
C ARG A 103 0.26 4.71 -19.70
N VAL A 104 -0.75 4.84 -20.56
CA VAL A 104 -0.87 5.94 -21.52
C VAL A 104 -1.53 7.13 -20.81
N ARG A 105 -0.88 8.29 -20.86
CA ARG A 105 -1.41 9.52 -20.26
C ARG A 105 -2.62 9.99 -21.07
N ARG A 106 -3.73 10.28 -20.38
CA ARG A 106 -4.93 10.88 -20.97
C ARG A 106 -5.15 12.27 -20.37
N PRO A 107 -5.59 13.27 -21.18
CA PRO A 107 -5.93 14.59 -20.66
C PRO A 107 -7.14 14.48 -19.72
N VAL A 108 -7.07 15.14 -18.56
CA VAL A 108 -8.14 15.11 -17.55
C VAL A 108 -9.31 15.99 -18.00
N HIS A 109 -10.51 15.43 -18.03
CA HIS A 109 -11.72 16.21 -18.27
C HIS A 109 -12.13 16.97 -17.00
N PRO A 110 -12.60 18.23 -17.12
CA PRO A 110 -13.00 19.05 -15.97
C PRO A 110 -14.05 18.37 -15.07
N GLU A 111 -14.97 17.62 -15.66
CA GLU A 111 -16.03 16.88 -14.97
C GLU A 111 -15.49 15.78 -14.03
N HIS A 112 -14.37 15.16 -14.39
CA HIS A 112 -13.75 14.09 -13.60
C HIS A 112 -12.73 14.60 -12.58
N ARG A 113 -12.44 15.90 -12.56
CA ARG A 113 -11.44 16.52 -11.68
C ARG A 113 -11.71 16.22 -10.21
N GLU A 114 -12.93 16.43 -9.75
CA GLU A 114 -13.29 16.22 -8.34
C GLU A 114 -13.23 14.74 -7.94
N ALA A 115 -13.68 13.85 -8.83
CA ALA A 115 -13.59 12.41 -8.63
C ALA A 115 -12.13 11.95 -8.48
N ILE A 116 -11.23 12.45 -9.34
CA ILE A 116 -9.79 12.15 -9.26
C ILE A 116 -9.19 12.67 -7.95
N LEU A 117 -9.50 13.92 -7.56
CA LEU A 117 -8.94 14.53 -6.35
C LEU A 117 -9.42 13.83 -5.06
N ASN A 118 -10.61 13.22 -5.08
CA ASN A 118 -11.14 12.45 -3.94
C ASN A 118 -10.62 11.00 -3.91
N ASP A 119 -10.62 10.30 -5.04
CA ASP A 119 -10.31 8.87 -5.10
C ASP A 119 -8.80 8.57 -5.08
N VAL A 120 -7.98 9.41 -5.72
CA VAL A 120 -6.53 9.17 -5.85
C VAL A 120 -5.80 9.17 -4.50
N PRO A 121 -6.03 10.11 -3.57
CA PRO A 121 -5.38 10.08 -2.26
C PRO A 121 -5.71 8.83 -1.45
N LEU A 122 -6.96 8.32 -1.55
CA LEU A 122 -7.39 7.08 -0.91
C LEU A 122 -6.63 5.89 -1.48
N LEU A 123 -6.55 5.80 -2.81
CA LEU A 123 -5.78 4.76 -3.50
C LEU A 123 -4.29 4.82 -3.13
N GLN A 124 -3.69 6.02 -3.12
CA GLN A 124 -2.28 6.21 -2.74
C GLN A 124 -2.03 5.75 -1.31
N ARG A 125 -2.90 6.11 -0.36
CA ARG A 125 -2.79 5.70 1.05
C ARG A 125 -2.87 4.19 1.20
N GLY A 126 -3.82 3.55 0.54
CA GLY A 126 -3.96 2.10 0.54
C GLY A 126 -2.75 1.38 -0.08
N LEU A 127 -2.26 1.86 -1.22
CA LEU A 127 -1.08 1.29 -1.90
C LEU A 127 0.19 1.44 -1.06
N VAL A 128 0.42 2.61 -0.47
CA VAL A 128 1.58 2.84 0.41
C VAL A 128 1.51 1.93 1.63
N ARG A 129 0.36 1.83 2.30
CA ARG A 129 0.18 0.93 3.45
C ARG A 129 0.41 -0.54 3.09
N ARG A 130 -0.07 -0.97 1.91
CA ARG A 130 0.14 -2.33 1.42
C ARG A 130 1.60 -2.58 1.09
N LEU A 131 2.27 -1.61 0.47
CA LEU A 131 3.69 -1.69 0.12
C LEU A 131 4.57 -1.76 1.38
N THR A 132 4.32 -0.92 2.39
CA THR A 132 5.13 -0.89 3.63
C THR A 132 5.04 -2.18 4.43
N ARG A 133 3.95 -2.95 4.26
CA ARG A 133 3.76 -4.26 4.91
C ARG A 133 4.22 -5.43 4.04
N LEU A 134 3.81 -5.47 2.78
CA LEU A 134 4.09 -6.61 1.89
C LEU A 134 5.54 -6.62 1.41
N ALA A 135 6.18 -5.46 1.19
CA ALA A 135 7.56 -5.43 0.74
C ALA A 135 8.53 -6.15 1.71
N PRO A 136 8.55 -5.82 3.02
CA PRO A 136 9.43 -6.53 3.96
C PRO A 136 9.03 -8.00 4.13
N LEU A 137 7.73 -8.33 4.13
CA LEU A 137 7.27 -9.73 4.22
C LEU A 137 7.71 -10.58 3.03
N LEU A 138 7.47 -10.11 1.80
CA LEU A 138 7.86 -10.84 0.59
C LEU A 138 9.39 -10.97 0.49
N LEU A 139 10.12 -9.93 0.88
CA LEU A 139 11.58 -9.98 0.91
C LEU A 139 12.09 -10.98 1.96
N ALA A 140 11.50 -10.99 3.17
CA ALA A 140 11.84 -11.97 4.20
C ALA A 140 11.65 -13.41 3.71
N VAL A 141 10.49 -13.70 3.11
CA VAL A 141 10.17 -15.03 2.58
C VAL A 141 11.10 -15.40 1.43
N ALA A 142 11.41 -14.47 0.51
CA ALA A 142 12.34 -14.72 -0.59
C ALA A 142 13.77 -15.01 -0.12
N ILE A 143 14.25 -14.31 0.90
CA ILE A 143 15.57 -14.57 1.51
C ILE A 143 15.58 -15.96 2.18
N GLY A 144 14.54 -16.28 2.95
CA GLY A 144 14.42 -17.61 3.57
C GLY A 144 14.35 -18.73 2.54
N ALA A 145 13.58 -18.53 1.48
CA ALA A 145 13.51 -19.41 0.31
C ALA A 145 14.89 -19.63 -0.34
N ALA A 146 15.66 -18.57 -0.57
CA ALA A 146 17.02 -18.68 -1.10
C ALA A 146 17.93 -19.53 -0.20
N VAL A 147 17.88 -19.32 1.13
CA VAL A 147 18.64 -20.13 2.09
C VAL A 147 18.24 -21.60 2.00
N VAL A 148 16.94 -21.90 1.97
CA VAL A 148 16.44 -23.28 1.87
C VAL A 148 16.89 -23.95 0.58
N LEU A 149 16.93 -23.24 -0.55
CA LEU A 149 17.47 -23.76 -1.82
C LEU A 149 18.93 -24.21 -1.69
N THR A 150 19.76 -23.48 -0.93
CA THR A 150 21.18 -23.86 -0.75
C THR A 150 21.38 -25.17 0.02
N THR A 151 20.32 -25.70 0.65
CA THR A 151 20.37 -27.01 1.34
C THR A 151 20.15 -28.19 0.39
N GLY A 152 19.64 -27.96 -0.82
CA GLY A 152 19.33 -29.01 -1.81
C GLY A 152 18.14 -29.91 -1.43
N ARG A 153 17.45 -29.65 -0.31
CA ARG A 153 16.37 -30.49 0.22
C ARG A 153 14.96 -30.06 -0.19
N ALA A 154 14.83 -28.98 -0.93
CA ALA A 154 13.53 -28.39 -1.27
C ALA A 154 13.20 -28.54 -2.76
N GLN A 155 11.92 -28.78 -3.04
CA GLN A 155 11.40 -28.76 -4.40
C GLN A 155 11.49 -27.33 -4.97
N VAL A 156 12.28 -27.17 -6.03
CA VAL A 156 12.56 -25.86 -6.68
C VAL A 156 11.27 -25.08 -6.96
N PHE A 157 10.21 -25.78 -7.38
CA PHE A 157 8.92 -25.17 -7.70
C PHE A 157 8.24 -24.51 -6.49
N ALA A 158 8.31 -25.12 -5.31
CA ALA A 158 7.74 -24.55 -4.08
C ALA A 158 8.49 -23.27 -3.65
N VAL A 159 9.79 -23.22 -3.92
CA VAL A 159 10.66 -22.14 -3.49
C VAL A 159 10.71 -20.97 -4.49
N LEU A 160 10.21 -21.16 -5.70
CA LEU A 160 10.13 -20.11 -6.73
C LEU A 160 9.00 -19.11 -6.48
N TRP A 161 7.90 -19.55 -5.85
CA TRP A 161 6.70 -18.72 -5.63
C TRP A 161 6.98 -17.37 -4.96
N PRO A 162 7.77 -17.27 -3.86
CA PRO A 162 8.11 -16.00 -3.25
C PRO A 162 8.74 -15.00 -4.23
N PHE A 163 9.57 -15.48 -5.16
CA PHE A 163 10.21 -14.64 -6.17
C PHE A 163 9.19 -14.14 -7.21
N VAL A 164 8.23 -14.98 -7.61
CA VAL A 164 7.12 -14.56 -8.47
C VAL A 164 6.32 -13.42 -7.81
N TYR A 165 6.04 -13.55 -6.51
CA TYR A 165 5.32 -12.50 -5.78
C TYR A 165 6.10 -11.19 -5.65
N LEU A 166 7.44 -11.21 -5.64
CA LEU A 166 8.24 -9.98 -5.64
C LEU A 166 8.00 -9.10 -6.87
N PHE A 167 7.68 -9.69 -8.03
CA PHE A 167 7.35 -8.95 -9.25
C PHE A 167 6.05 -8.13 -9.13
N THR A 168 5.24 -8.35 -8.10
CA THR A 168 4.07 -7.50 -7.82
C THR A 168 4.44 -6.14 -7.23
N LEU A 169 5.61 -6.01 -6.57
CA LEU A 169 6.04 -4.76 -5.92
C LEU A 169 6.29 -3.63 -6.93
N PRO A 170 7.03 -3.83 -8.05
CA PRO A 170 7.18 -2.81 -9.07
C PRO A 170 5.85 -2.32 -9.63
N ALA A 171 4.87 -3.22 -9.83
CA ALA A 171 3.55 -2.84 -10.31
C ALA A 171 2.83 -1.89 -9.34
N MET A 172 2.94 -2.13 -8.02
CA MET A 172 2.39 -1.22 -7.00
C MET A 172 3.08 0.15 -7.02
N VAL A 173 4.41 0.19 -7.14
CA VAL A 173 5.19 1.44 -7.22
C VAL A 173 4.82 2.23 -8.46
N LEU A 174 4.74 1.58 -9.63
CA LEU A 174 4.31 2.19 -10.88
C LEU A 174 2.89 2.76 -10.76
N ARG A 175 1.98 2.05 -10.08
CA ARG A 175 0.61 2.52 -9.85
C ARG A 175 0.55 3.76 -8.97
N ILE A 176 1.43 3.88 -7.96
CA ILE A 176 1.59 5.11 -7.16
C ILE A 176 2.09 6.27 -8.04
N GLY A 177 3.05 6.01 -8.93
CA GLY A 177 3.58 7.01 -9.86
C GLY A 177 2.51 7.52 -10.85
N ARG A 178 1.69 6.62 -11.39
CA ARG A 178 0.58 6.97 -12.29
C ARG A 178 -0.51 7.73 -11.56
N SER A 179 -0.84 7.36 -10.33
CA SER A 179 -1.84 8.08 -9.54
C SER A 179 -1.38 9.48 -9.16
N GLU A 180 -0.11 9.66 -8.81
CA GLU A 180 0.47 10.98 -8.57
C GLU A 180 0.45 11.87 -9.81
N ARG A 181 0.71 11.29 -10.99
CA ARG A 181 0.58 11.99 -12.27
C ARG A 181 -0.86 12.45 -12.50
N ALA A 182 -1.84 11.56 -12.35
CA ALA A 182 -3.25 11.90 -12.52
C ALA A 182 -3.71 13.00 -11.55
N ARG A 183 -3.22 12.97 -10.31
CA ARG A 183 -3.49 14.03 -9.31
C ARG A 183 -2.93 15.38 -9.75
N ARG A 184 -1.69 15.43 -10.25
CA ARG A 184 -1.08 16.67 -10.74
C ARG A 184 -1.81 17.23 -11.96
N ASP A 185 -2.20 16.35 -12.86
CA ASP A 185 -2.96 16.74 -14.06
C ASP A 185 -4.33 17.31 -13.65
N ALA A 186 -5.03 16.68 -12.71
CA ALA A 186 -6.31 17.19 -12.20
C ALA A 186 -6.18 18.52 -11.43
N LEU A 187 -5.06 18.74 -10.72
CA LEU A 187 -4.79 20.04 -10.07
C LEU A 187 -4.52 21.14 -11.09
N ALA A 188 -3.94 20.81 -12.25
CA ALA A 188 -3.68 21.75 -13.34
C ALA A 188 -4.92 22.02 -14.21
N THR A 189 -5.91 21.12 -14.22
CA THR A 189 -7.17 21.32 -14.93
C THR A 189 -8.07 22.32 -14.18
N PRO A 190 -8.65 23.32 -14.86
CA PRO A 190 -9.63 24.20 -14.24
C PRO A 190 -10.85 23.41 -13.74
N PRO A 191 -11.53 23.87 -12.68
CA PRO A 191 -12.78 23.27 -12.25
C PRO A 191 -13.78 23.27 -13.41
N ALA A 192 -14.60 22.22 -13.52
CA ALA A 192 -15.75 22.27 -14.41
C ALA A 192 -16.55 23.54 -14.08
N ALA A 193 -17.02 24.25 -15.11
CA ALA A 193 -18.06 25.25 -14.89
C ALA A 193 -19.15 24.53 -14.10
N SER A 194 -19.57 25.10 -12.97
CA SER A 194 -20.67 24.53 -12.20
C SER A 194 -21.79 24.29 -13.20
N GLU A 195 -22.18 23.02 -13.42
CA GLU A 195 -23.46 22.74 -14.03
C GLU A 195 -24.45 23.48 -13.16
N GLN A 196 -24.88 24.66 -13.61
CA GLN A 196 -26.20 25.15 -13.32
C GLN A 196 -27.07 24.01 -13.82
N ARG A 197 -27.36 23.06 -12.92
CA ARG A 197 -28.47 22.13 -13.09
C ARG A 197 -29.56 23.00 -13.67
N PRO A 198 -30.11 22.71 -14.86
CA PRO A 198 -31.22 23.48 -15.35
C PRO A 198 -32.22 23.47 -14.21
N GLN A 199 -32.44 24.66 -13.63
CA GLN A 199 -33.47 24.88 -12.64
C GLN A 199 -34.72 24.66 -13.47
N TRP A 200 -35.14 23.39 -13.58
CA TRP A 200 -36.31 23.00 -14.32
C TRP A 200 -37.45 23.55 -13.50
N ARG A 201 -37.70 24.83 -13.77
CA ARG A 201 -38.86 25.64 -13.51
C ARG A 201 -39.87 24.91 -12.63
N ARG A 202 -39.61 24.86 -11.33
CA ARG A 202 -40.71 24.84 -10.37
C ARG A 202 -41.14 26.29 -10.25
N ASP A 203 -41.80 26.78 -11.29
CA ASP A 203 -42.85 27.75 -11.08
C ASP A 203 -43.98 26.96 -10.41
N PRO A 204 -44.32 27.23 -9.15
CA PRO A 204 -45.69 27.01 -8.72
C PRO A 204 -46.53 28.08 -9.43
N SER A 205 -46.78 27.89 -10.73
CA SER A 205 -47.76 28.68 -11.45
C SER A 205 -49.12 28.35 -10.83
N GLY A 206 -49.55 29.23 -9.93
CA GLY A 206 -50.94 29.58 -9.62
C GLY A 206 -52.01 28.59 -10.04
N SER A 207 -51.96 27.36 -9.52
CA SER A 207 -53.11 26.46 -9.59
C SER A 207 -54.02 26.85 -8.43
N LYS A 208 -54.90 27.84 -8.67
CA LYS A 208 -56.13 28.00 -7.90
C LYS A 208 -56.96 26.73 -8.10
N LEU A 209 -56.67 25.71 -7.31
CA LEU A 209 -57.63 24.66 -6.99
C LEU A 209 -58.72 25.35 -6.16
N GLY A 210 -59.73 25.87 -6.86
CA GLY A 210 -61.00 26.20 -6.23
C GLY A 210 -61.56 24.93 -5.62
N LEU A 211 -61.73 24.95 -4.30
CA LEU A 211 -62.56 23.97 -3.60
C LEU A 211 -63.99 24.10 -4.14
N PRO A 212 -64.68 23.00 -4.49
CA PRO A 212 -66.12 23.06 -4.69
C PRO A 212 -66.78 23.16 -3.31
N GLY A 213 -67.21 24.35 -2.89
CA GLY A 213 -68.07 24.48 -1.71
C GLY A 213 -68.05 25.77 -0.87
N GLU A 214 -67.58 26.92 -1.38
CA GLU A 214 -67.88 28.24 -0.77
C GLU A 214 -68.37 29.24 -1.82
#